data_AF-A0A943N6Z4-F1
#
_entry.id   AF-A0A943N6Z4-F1
#
_cell.length_a   1.000
_cell.length_b   1.000
_cell.length_c   1.000
_cell.angle_alpha   90.00
_cell.angle_beta   90.00
_cell.angle_gamma   90.00
#
_symmetry.space_group_name_H-M   'P 1'
#
loop_
_entity.id
_entity.type
_entity.pdbx_description
1 polymer ?
#
loop_
_entity_poly.entity_id
_entity_poly.type
_entity_poly.pdbx_seq_one_letter_code
_entity_poly.pdbx_strand_id
1 'polypeptide(L)'
;GELSGGQQQRVGIARAIITRPPIVLADEPTGNLDTGTSEETMELLTGLFRERGTTFILVSHDQGMRKYTDRTITFSDGRISNTIAEE
;
A
#
# COMPACT_ATOMS: atom_id res chain seq x y z
N GLY A 1 -0.47 -18.51 16.86
CA GLY A 1 -1.68 -18.15 16.09
C GLY A 1 -1.80 -19.14 14.96
N GLU A 2 -3.02 -19.51 14.59
CA GLU A 2 -3.27 -20.53 13.55
C GLU A 2 -3.19 -19.97 12.12
N LEU A 3 -3.03 -18.65 11.96
CA LEU A 3 -2.97 -17.99 10.66
C LEU A 3 -1.54 -17.83 10.16
N SER A 4 -1.32 -18.04 8.87
CA SER A 4 -0.06 -17.72 8.17
C SER A 4 0.19 -16.21 8.14
N GLY A 5 1.43 -15.78 7.87
CA GLY A 5 1.78 -14.35 7.77
C GLY A 5 0.91 -13.60 6.76
N GLY A 6 0.71 -14.16 5.56
CA GLY A 6 -0.16 -13.57 4.55
C GLY A 6 -1.64 -13.53 4.95
N GLN A 7 -2.13 -14.52 5.71
CA GLN A 7 -3.49 -14.49 6.26
C GLN A 7 -3.66 -13.39 7.31
N GLN A 8 -2.68 -13.24 8.21
CA GLN A 8 -2.68 -12.16 9.21
C GLN A 8 -2.65 -10.78 8.54
N GLN A 9 -1.87 -10.65 7.46
CA GLN A 9 -1.77 -9.41 6.68
C GLN A 9 -3.10 -9.04 6.02
N ARG A 10 -3.77 -10.00 5.36
CA ARG A 10 -5.10 -9.77 4.78
C ARG A 10 -6.15 -9.36 5.81
N VAL A 11 -6.14 -9.96 7.00
CA VAL A 11 -7.03 -9.55 8.11
C VAL A 11 -6.69 -8.14 8.59
N GLY A 12 -5.40 -7.79 8.68
CA GLY A 12 -4.94 -6.45 9.02
C GLY A 12 -5.44 -5.39 8.04
N ILE A 13 -5.31 -5.66 6.74
CA ILE A 13 -5.81 -4.82 5.66
C ILE A 13 -7.34 -4.65 5.78
N ALA A 14 -8.08 -5.75 5.91
CA ALA A 14 -9.54 -5.71 6.03
C ALA A 14 -9.99 -4.85 7.23
N ARG A 15 -9.30 -4.98 8.38
CA ARG A 15 -9.56 -4.18 9.57
C ARG A 15 -9.29 -2.68 9.34
N ALA A 16 -8.27 -2.34 8.55
CA ALA A 16 -7.94 -0.94 8.26
C ALA A 16 -8.98 -0.27 7.35
N ILE A 17 -9.64 -1.03 6.46
CA ILE A 17 -10.52 -0.45 5.42
C ILE A 17 -12.03 -0.56 5.73
N ILE A 18 -12.43 -1.36 6.72
CA ILE A 18 -13.84 -1.66 7.01
C ILE A 18 -14.65 -0.40 7.38
N THR A 19 -14.01 0.57 8.03
CA THR A 19 -14.64 1.84 8.46
C THR A 19 -14.70 2.90 7.36
N ARG A 20 -14.26 2.58 6.13
CA ARG A 20 -14.16 3.52 5.01
C ARG A 20 -13.40 4.81 5.40
N PRO A 21 -12.17 4.69 5.91
CA PRO A 21 -11.44 5.86 6.36
C PRO A 21 -11.14 6.81 5.19
N PRO A 22 -11.04 8.13 5.46
CA PRO A 22 -10.63 9.09 4.43
C PRO A 22 -9.15 8.93 4.06
N ILE A 23 -8.33 8.36 4.94
CA ILE A 23 -6.89 8.15 4.75
C ILE A 23 -6.50 6.76 5.27
N VAL A 24 -5.70 6.04 4.49
CA VAL A 24 -5.03 4.79 4.90
C VAL A 24 -3.52 4.98 4.79
N LEU A 25 -2.81 4.73 5.89
CA LEU A 25 -1.35 4.62 5.92
C LEU A 25 -0.97 3.15 5.94
N ALA A 26 -0.17 2.73 4.96
CA ALA A 26 0.26 1.36 4.79
C ALA A 26 1.79 1.28 4.79
N ASP A 27 2.34 0.73 5.87
CA ASP A 27 3.78 0.51 6.05
C ASP A 27 4.12 -0.94 5.67
N GLU A 28 4.80 -1.12 4.55
CA GLU A 28 5.15 -2.42 3.95
C GLU A 28 3.96 -3.43 3.91
N PRO A 29 2.81 -3.05 3.33
CA PRO A 29 1.56 -3.82 3.43
C PRO A 29 1.56 -5.14 2.67
N THR A 30 2.61 -5.44 1.90
CA THR A 30 2.77 -6.67 1.13
C THR A 30 3.99 -7.49 1.57
N GLY A 31 4.75 -7.07 2.59
CA GLY A 31 6.04 -7.68 2.93
C GLY A 31 6.05 -9.18 3.28
N ASN A 32 4.90 -9.78 3.64
CA ASN A 32 4.78 -11.23 3.89
C ASN A 32 4.00 -11.98 2.81
N LEU A 33 3.77 -11.36 1.65
CA LEU A 33 3.10 -11.97 0.50
C LEU A 33 4.13 -12.32 -0.57
N ASP A 34 3.86 -13.36 -1.36
CA ASP A 34 4.61 -13.59 -2.59
C ASP A 34 4.30 -12.46 -3.61
N THR A 35 5.16 -12.32 -4.62
CA THR A 35 5.05 -11.24 -5.61
C THR A 35 3.69 -11.22 -6.30
N GLY A 36 3.15 -12.37 -6.71
CA GLY A 36 1.86 -12.45 -7.41
C GLY A 36 0.70 -12.01 -6.51
N THR A 37 0.63 -12.54 -5.30
CA THR A 37 -0.40 -12.14 -4.32
C THR A 37 -0.28 -10.67 -3.93
N SER A 38 0.93 -10.12 -3.89
CA SER A 38 1.18 -8.70 -3.59
C SER A 38 0.57 -7.80 -4.66
N GLU A 39 0.82 -8.10 -5.94
CA GLU A 39 0.29 -7.32 -7.06
C GLU A 39 -1.23 -7.36 -7.10
N GLU A 40 -1.83 -8.55 -6.98
CA GLU A 40 -3.29 -8.71 -6.95
C GLU A 40 -3.91 -7.92 -5.79
N THR A 41 -3.32 -8.00 -4.60
CA THR A 41 -3.82 -7.29 -3.42
C THR A 41 -3.76 -5.77 -3.62
N MET A 42 -2.65 -5.25 -4.17
CA MET A 42 -2.47 -3.82 -4.39
C MET A 42 -3.40 -3.28 -5.49
N GLU A 43 -3.63 -4.03 -6.57
CA GLU A 43 -4.60 -3.68 -7.62
C GLU A 43 -6.02 -3.54 -7.04
N LEU A 44 -6.44 -4.51 -6.24
CA LEU A 44 -7.76 -4.48 -5.60
C LEU A 44 -7.90 -3.29 -4.64
N LEU A 45 -6.90 -3.05 -3.79
CA LEU A 45 -6.95 -1.97 -2.80
C LEU A 45 -6.93 -0.59 -3.45
N THR A 46 -6.06 -0.38 -4.44
CA THR A 46 -5.94 0.92 -5.10
C THR A 46 -7.18 1.24 -5.93
N GLY A 47 -7.77 0.25 -6.61
CA GLY A 47 -9.08 0.39 -7.25
C GLY A 47 -10.16 0.79 -6.26
N LEU A 48 -10.23 0.11 -5.10
CA LEU A 48 -11.20 0.40 -4.04
C LEU A 48 -11.03 1.81 -3.47
N PHE A 49 -9.80 2.24 -3.23
CA PHE A 49 -9.52 3.56 -2.67
C PHE A 49 -9.84 4.68 -3.66
N ARG A 50 -9.57 4.47 -4.96
CA ARG A 50 -9.99 5.40 -6.03
C ARG A 50 -11.51 5.55 -6.09
N GLU A 51 -12.25 4.44 -6.03
CA GLU A 51 -13.72 4.47 -6.02
C GLU A 51 -14.27 5.22 -4.80
N ARG A 52 -13.67 5.03 -3.63
CA ARG A 52 -14.13 5.62 -2.37
C ARG A 52 -13.64 7.05 -2.13
N GLY A 53 -12.71 7.56 -2.93
CA GLY A 53 -12.01 8.81 -2.65
C GLY A 53 -11.14 8.74 -1.39
N THR A 54 -10.65 7.56 -1.03
CA THR A 54 -9.74 7.37 0.10
C THR A 54 -8.33 7.75 -0.31
N THR A 55 -7.67 8.61 0.46
CA THR A 55 -6.23 8.88 0.28
C THR A 55 -5.42 7.69 0.76
N PHE A 56 -4.54 7.18 -0.09
CA PHE A 56 -3.68 6.05 0.24
C PHE A 56 -2.22 6.47 0.28
N ILE A 57 -1.59 6.29 1.44
CA ILE A 57 -0.15 6.56 1.64
C ILE A 57 0.54 5.21 1.82
N LEU A 58 1.39 4.87 0.86
CA LEU A 58 2.15 3.63 0.84
C LEU A 58 3.62 3.92 1.15
N VAL A 59 4.17 3.21 2.13
CA VAL A 59 5.60 3.16 2.42
C VAL A 59 6.12 1.79 2.00
N SER A 60 7.08 1.78 1.08
CA SER A 60 7.76 0.55 0.68
C SER A 60 9.17 0.81 0.15
N HIS A 61 10.04 -0.18 0.27
CA HIS A 61 11.33 -0.26 -0.41
C HIS A 61 11.23 -0.81 -1.85
N ASP A 62 10.07 -1.37 -2.25
CA ASP A 62 9.86 -1.91 -3.59
C ASP A 62 9.47 -0.80 -4.59
N GLN A 63 10.34 -0.54 -5.56
CA GLN A 63 10.09 0.45 -6.61
C GLN A 63 8.94 0.06 -7.55
N GLY A 64 8.60 -1.23 -7.64
CA GLY A 64 7.46 -1.72 -8.42
C GLY A 64 6.12 -1.20 -7.90
N MET A 65 6.06 -0.81 -6.62
CA MET A 65 4.85 -0.27 -6.00
C MET A 65 4.45 1.11 -6.52
N ARG A 66 5.37 1.81 -7.20
CA ARG A 66 5.11 3.14 -7.78
C ARG A 66 3.89 3.17 -8.70
N LYS A 67 3.64 2.09 -9.44
CA LYS A 67 2.49 1.96 -10.37
C LYS A 67 1.12 2.08 -9.69
N TYR A 68 1.09 1.96 -8.37
CA TYR A 68 -0.13 2.04 -7.55
C TYR A 68 -0.33 3.43 -6.92
N THR A 69 0.56 4.39 -7.17
CA THR A 69 0.56 5.69 -6.52
C THR A 69 0.61 6.81 -7.55
N ASP A 70 -0.18 7.86 -7.35
CA ASP A 70 -0.19 9.01 -8.27
C ASP A 70 1.07 9.89 -8.09
N ARG A 71 1.70 9.81 -6.89
CA ARG A 71 2.93 10.54 -6.54
C ARG A 71 3.84 9.66 -5.71
N THR A 72 5.15 9.74 -5.96
CA THR A 72 6.18 9.07 -5.18
C THR A 72 7.17 10.07 -4.59
N ILE A 73 7.48 9.92 -3.30
CA ILE A 73 8.50 10.68 -2.59
C ILE A 73 9.61 9.72 -2.18
N THR A 74 10.85 10.01 -2.57
CA THR A 74 12.02 9.20 -2.19
C THR A 74 12.72 9.84 -0.99
N PHE A 75 13.00 9.02 0.02
CA PHE A 75 13.78 9.41 1.19
C PHE A 75 15.19 8.80 1.12
N SER A 76 16.20 9.58 1.49
CA SER A 76 17.59 9.13 1.70
C SER A 76 18.15 9.88 2.91
N ASP A 77 18.78 9.17 3.85
CA ASP A 77 19.42 9.75 5.04
C ASP A 77 18.51 10.72 5.82
N GLY A 78 17.24 10.34 5.98
CA GLY A 78 16.22 11.14 6.68
C GLY A 78 15.78 12.41 5.93
N ARG A 79 16.17 12.58 4.66
CA ARG A 79 15.80 13.72 3.82
C ARG A 79 15.05 13.27 2.59
N ILE A 80 14.16 14.14 2.10
CA ILE A 80 13.53 13.95 0.78
C ILE A 80 14.60 14.22 -0.28
N SER A 81 14.94 13.20 -1.05
CA SER A 81 15.92 13.29 -2.13
C SER A 81 15.29 13.51 -3.50
N ASN A 82 14.04 13.07 -3.68
CA ASN A 82 13.32 13.20 -4.93
C ASN A 82 11.80 13.20 -4.73
N THR A 83 11.07 13.83 -5.65
CA THR A 83 9.60 13.74 -5.74
C THR A 83 9.21 13.61 -7.20
N ILE A 84 8.40 12.59 -7.51
CA ILE A 84 7.84 12.33 -8.84
C ILE A 84 6.32 12.38 -8.72
N ALA A 85 5.66 13.04 -9.65
CA ALA A 85 4.21 13.01 -9.84
C ALA A 85 3.94 12.50 -11.24
N GLU A 86 2.99 11.58 -11.41
CA GLU A 86 2.44 11.29 -12.73
C GLU A 86 1.52 12.46 -13.14
N GLU A 87 1.58 12.86 -14.42
CA GLU A 87 0.74 13.93 -15.00
C GLU A 87 -0.71 13.46 -15.23
#